data_AF-A0A6F9CR56-F1
#
_entry.id   AF-A0A6F9CR56-F1
#
_cell.length_a   1.000
_cell.length_b   1.000
_cell.length_c   1.000
_cell.angle_alpha   90.00
_cell.angle_beta   90.00
_cell.angle_gamma   90.00
#
_symmetry.space_group_name_H-M   'P 1'
#
loop_
_entity.id
_entity.type
_entity.pdbx_description
1 polymer ?
#
loop_
_entity_poly.entity_id
_entity_poly.type
_entity_poly.pdbx_seq_one_letter_code
_entity_poly.pdbx_strand_id
1 'polypeptide(L)'
;GHLPFAVVGSTEEVIVGNKMVKACQYPWGIVQVENESHSDIVKLREMLICVNMEDLREQTHTRHYELYCRCKLEEMGFRDTDPVDSDTSEIEVCMTFEMCLCVRSLQLTYEAKFLGELKWREEMRQLFVQRVKEKEAELKDAERVGRFEQLKRLHAEERGALEEKRRTIVPLGEFNQ
;
A
#
# COMPACT_ATOMS: atom_id res chain seq x y z
N GLY A 1 9.99 -16.15 -12.82
CA GLY A 1 8.65 -15.84 -13.35
C GLY A 1 7.81 -17.09 -13.32
N HIS A 2 6.67 -17.06 -12.63
CA HIS A 2 5.70 -18.16 -12.50
C HIS A 2 4.40 -17.80 -13.25
N LEU A 3 4.50 -17.49 -14.55
CA LEU A 3 3.35 -17.30 -15.41
C LEU A 3 3.21 -18.53 -16.32
N PRO A 4 2.00 -19.09 -16.51
CA PRO A 4 0.71 -18.68 -15.93
C PRO A 4 0.56 -19.07 -14.44
N PHE A 5 -0.26 -18.33 -13.69
CA PHE A 5 -0.56 -18.63 -12.28
C PHE A 5 -1.52 -19.82 -12.13
N ALA A 6 -1.20 -20.77 -11.26
CA ALA A 6 -2.10 -21.87 -10.92
C ALA A 6 -3.03 -21.44 -9.77
N VAL A 7 -4.23 -20.96 -10.11
CA VAL A 7 -5.17 -20.40 -9.12
C VAL A 7 -6.36 -21.31 -8.83
N VAL A 8 -6.70 -21.37 -7.55
CA VAL A 8 -7.94 -21.97 -7.04
C VAL A 8 -8.77 -20.88 -6.40
N GLY A 9 -10.07 -20.81 -6.69
CA GLY A 9 -11.00 -19.85 -6.12
C GLY A 9 -12.11 -20.55 -5.32
N SER A 10 -12.42 -20.02 -4.14
CA SER A 10 -13.57 -20.44 -3.33
C SER A 10 -14.14 -19.26 -2.57
N THR A 11 -15.47 -19.21 -2.42
CA THR A 11 -16.17 -18.31 -1.50
C THR A 11 -16.52 -19.00 -0.18
N GLU A 12 -16.39 -20.31 -0.10
CA GLU A 12 -16.72 -21.10 1.08
C GLU A 12 -15.58 -21.06 2.10
N GLU A 13 -15.94 -20.94 3.38
CA GLU A 13 -15.00 -20.92 4.50
C GLU A 13 -15.12 -22.19 5.32
N VAL A 14 -13.98 -22.82 5.61
CA VAL A 14 -13.89 -24.06 6.38
C VAL A 14 -12.91 -23.86 7.54
N ILE A 15 -13.21 -24.45 8.69
CA ILE A 15 -12.31 -24.44 9.85
C ILE A 15 -11.21 -25.47 9.59
N VAL A 16 -9.97 -24.99 9.42
CA VAL A 16 -8.78 -25.86 9.34
C VAL A 16 -7.87 -25.53 10.52
N GLY A 17 -7.74 -26.50 11.44
CA GLY A 17 -7.06 -26.27 12.72
C GLY A 17 -7.89 -25.35 13.62
N ASN A 18 -7.38 -24.13 13.88
CA ASN A 18 -8.04 -23.13 14.74
C ASN A 18 -8.34 -21.80 14.02
N LYS A 19 -8.36 -21.82 12.67
CA LYS A 19 -8.61 -20.63 11.83
C LYS A 19 -9.69 -20.96 10.79
N MET A 20 -10.56 -19.99 10.52
CA MET A 20 -11.43 -20.05 9.34
C MET A 20 -10.62 -19.62 8.12
N VAL A 21 -10.64 -20.44 7.08
CA VAL A 21 -9.92 -20.19 5.83
C VAL A 21 -10.83 -20.47 4.65
N LYS A 22 -10.69 -19.70 3.57
CA LYS A 22 -11.36 -19.99 2.30
C LYS A 22 -10.78 -21.26 1.70
N ALA A 23 -11.64 -22.22 1.39
CA ALA A 23 -11.21 -23.53 0.93
C ALA A 23 -12.24 -24.19 0.01
N CYS A 24 -11.79 -25.14 -0.81
CA CYS A 24 -12.64 -26.09 -1.51
C CYS A 24 -12.58 -27.45 -0.81
N GLN A 25 -13.72 -27.99 -0.41
CA GLN A 25 -13.80 -29.31 0.23
C GLN A 25 -14.20 -30.38 -0.79
N TYR A 26 -13.41 -31.45 -0.83
CA TYR A 26 -13.66 -32.64 -1.64
C TYR A 26 -13.67 -33.90 -0.76
N PRO A 27 -14.26 -35.02 -1.22
CA PRO A 27 -14.23 -36.28 -0.47
C PRO A 27 -12.81 -36.78 -0.14
N TRP A 28 -11.82 -36.41 -0.95
CA TRP A 28 -10.41 -36.79 -0.79
C TRP A 28 -9.54 -35.76 -0.07
N GLY A 29 -10.07 -34.59 0.29
CA GLY A 29 -9.28 -33.57 0.99
C GLY A 29 -9.79 -32.15 0.85
N ILE A 30 -9.09 -31.21 1.47
CA ILE A 30 -9.44 -29.79 1.50
C ILE A 30 -8.31 -28.99 0.84
N VAL A 31 -8.68 -28.20 -0.17
CA VAL A 31 -7.75 -27.28 -0.85
C VAL A 31 -7.93 -25.89 -0.27
N GLN A 32 -6.98 -25.46 0.55
CA GLN A 32 -6.93 -24.09 1.07
C GLN A 32 -6.57 -23.11 -0.05
N VAL A 33 -7.41 -22.10 -0.26
CA VAL A 33 -7.26 -21.12 -1.36
C VAL A 33 -6.02 -20.25 -1.15
N GLU A 34 -5.81 -19.71 0.06
CA GLU A 34 -4.73 -18.76 0.33
C GLU A 34 -3.39 -19.42 0.68
N ASN A 35 -3.30 -20.75 0.58
CA ASN A 35 -2.07 -21.49 0.86
C ASN A 35 -1.21 -21.56 -0.39
N GLU A 36 0.00 -20.98 -0.34
CA GLU A 36 0.94 -20.92 -1.47
C GLU A 36 1.40 -22.29 -1.99
N SER A 37 1.26 -23.35 -1.19
CA SER A 37 1.55 -24.72 -1.64
C SER A 37 0.46 -25.32 -2.53
N HIS A 38 -0.76 -24.76 -2.48
CA HIS A 38 -1.92 -25.25 -3.22
C HIS A 38 -2.33 -24.35 -4.38
N SER A 39 -2.06 -23.04 -4.26
CA SER A 39 -2.56 -22.03 -5.21
C SER A 39 -1.65 -20.80 -5.23
N ASP A 40 -1.42 -20.25 -6.40
CA ASP A 40 -0.69 -19.01 -6.62
C ASP A 40 -1.56 -17.75 -6.44
N ILE A 41 -2.76 -17.87 -5.86
CA ILE A 41 -3.70 -16.74 -5.70
C ILE A 41 -3.09 -15.56 -4.92
N VAL A 42 -2.21 -15.84 -3.96
CA VAL A 42 -1.51 -14.82 -3.18
C VAL A 42 -0.61 -13.98 -4.10
N LYS A 43 0.15 -14.64 -4.96
CA LYS A 43 1.05 -14.00 -5.94
C LYS A 43 0.25 -13.24 -7.01
N LEU A 44 -0.87 -13.81 -7.47
CA LEU A 44 -1.75 -13.12 -8.43
C LEU A 44 -2.35 -11.84 -7.81
N ARG A 45 -2.84 -11.92 -6.58
CA ARG A 45 -3.42 -10.78 -5.86
C ARG A 45 -2.39 -9.66 -5.64
N GLU A 46 -1.18 -10.03 -5.22
CA GLU A 46 -0.08 -9.08 -5.04
C GLU A 46 0.28 -8.39 -6.37
N MET A 47 0.43 -9.17 -7.43
CA MET A 47 0.74 -8.65 -8.76
C MET A 47 -0.35 -7.70 -9.27
N LEU A 48 -1.62 -8.08 -9.19
CA LEU A 48 -2.73 -7.28 -9.72
C LEU A 48 -3.02 -6.02 -8.89
N ILE A 49 -3.09 -6.16 -7.56
CA ILE A 49 -3.69 -5.13 -6.71
C ILE A 49 -2.62 -4.31 -5.97
N CYS A 50 -1.54 -4.97 -5.52
CA CYS A 50 -0.56 -4.34 -4.66
C CYS A 50 0.57 -3.65 -5.44
N VAL A 51 0.99 -4.25 -6.56
CA VAL A 51 2.19 -3.79 -7.28
C VAL A 51 1.86 -3.18 -8.65
N ASN A 52 1.07 -3.86 -9.50
CA ASN A 52 1.02 -3.51 -10.92
C ASN A 52 -0.27 -2.80 -11.37
N MET A 53 -1.19 -2.46 -10.46
CA MET A 53 -2.48 -1.87 -10.85
C MET A 53 -2.32 -0.59 -11.70
N GLU A 54 -1.34 0.23 -11.33
CA GLU A 54 -1.04 1.49 -12.02
C GLU A 54 -0.49 1.26 -13.43
N ASP A 55 0.50 0.38 -13.56
CA ASP A 55 1.09 -0.01 -14.85
C ASP A 55 0.03 -0.66 -15.77
N LEU A 56 -0.86 -1.49 -15.22
CA LEU A 56 -1.97 -2.07 -15.99
C LEU A 56 -2.93 -0.99 -16.51
N ARG A 57 -3.22 0.04 -15.70
CA ARG A 57 -4.04 1.20 -16.12
C ARG A 57 -3.35 2.00 -17.21
N GLU A 58 -2.06 2.28 -17.04
CA GLU A 58 -1.25 3.03 -17.99
C GLU A 58 -1.12 2.30 -19.33
N GLN A 59 -0.81 1.01 -19.35
CA GLN A 59 -0.74 0.22 -20.59
C GLN A 59 -2.10 0.13 -21.28
N THR A 60 -3.19 0.03 -20.51
CA THR A 60 -4.55 0.05 -21.08
C THR A 60 -4.82 1.36 -21.80
N HIS A 61 -4.41 2.49 -21.22
CA HIS A 61 -4.60 3.81 -21.80
C HIS A 61 -3.65 4.05 -22.99
N THR A 62 -2.34 4.06 -22.75
CA THR A 62 -1.32 4.48 -23.72
C THR A 62 -1.17 3.54 -24.91
N ARG A 63 -1.52 2.25 -24.73
CA ARG A 63 -1.39 1.25 -25.80
C ARG A 63 -2.74 0.80 -26.31
N HIS A 64 -3.57 0.20 -25.47
CA HIS A 64 -4.80 -0.45 -25.94
C HIS A 64 -5.86 0.56 -26.40
N TYR A 65 -6.08 1.62 -25.63
CA TYR A 65 -7.04 2.67 -25.97
C TYR A 65 -6.55 3.52 -27.16
N GLU A 66 -5.28 3.92 -27.19
CA GLU A 66 -4.71 4.66 -28.33
C GLU A 66 -4.77 3.86 -29.64
N LEU A 67 -4.47 2.55 -29.60
CA LEU A 67 -4.64 1.67 -30.78
C LEU A 67 -6.08 1.65 -31.27
N TYR A 68 -7.02 1.48 -30.35
CA TYR A 68 -8.45 1.49 -30.67
C TYR A 68 -8.87 2.82 -31.30
N CYS A 69 -8.44 3.95 -30.73
CA CYS A 69 -8.73 5.28 -31.25
C CYS A 69 -8.21 5.48 -32.66
N ARG A 70 -6.94 5.12 -32.92
CA ARG A 70 -6.36 5.20 -34.28
C ARG A 70 -7.14 4.35 -35.27
N CYS A 71 -7.41 3.08 -34.96
CA CYS A 71 -8.17 2.21 -35.86
C CYS A 71 -9.59 2.75 -36.11
N LYS A 72 -10.23 3.33 -35.09
CA LYS A 72 -11.55 3.96 -35.25
C LYS A 72 -11.53 5.21 -36.13
N LEU A 73 -10.46 6.01 -36.05
CA LEU A 73 -10.27 7.18 -36.91
C LEU A 73 -10.04 6.75 -38.36
N GLU A 74 -9.23 5.71 -38.59
CA GLU A 74 -9.02 5.14 -39.92
C GLU A 74 -10.33 4.61 -40.53
N GLU A 75 -11.16 3.92 -39.75
CA GLU A 75 -12.50 3.47 -40.19
C GLU A 75 -13.41 4.63 -40.59
N MET A 76 -13.26 5.79 -39.94
CA MET A 76 -14.01 7.01 -40.25
C MET A 76 -13.43 7.77 -41.46
N GLY A 77 -12.38 7.25 -42.11
CA GLY A 77 -11.78 7.81 -43.32
C GLY A 77 -10.56 8.71 -43.06
N PHE A 78 -10.19 8.92 -41.79
CA PHE A 78 -8.99 9.68 -41.44
C PHE A 78 -7.76 8.77 -41.52
N ARG A 79 -7.14 8.71 -42.69
CA ARG A 79 -5.87 8.00 -42.89
C ARG A 79 -4.71 8.98 -42.79
N ASP A 80 -3.64 8.55 -42.11
CA ASP A 80 -2.33 9.22 -42.15
C ASP A 80 -1.70 9.00 -43.54
N THR A 81 -2.29 9.54 -44.60
CA THR A 81 -1.68 9.57 -45.94
C THR A 81 -0.97 10.90 -46.15
N ASP A 82 0.29 10.82 -46.58
CA ASP A 82 1.08 11.96 -47.04
C ASP A 82 0.29 12.80 -48.07
N PRO A 83 0.49 14.14 -48.10
CA PRO A 83 -0.33 15.03 -48.92
C PRO A 83 0.02 14.87 -50.40
N VAL A 84 -0.71 14.00 -51.10
CA VAL A 84 -0.71 13.89 -52.56
C VAL A 84 -2.15 13.79 -53.03
N ASP A 85 -2.82 14.94 -53.09
CA ASP A 85 -3.38 15.50 -54.32
C ASP A 85 -4.25 16.73 -53.97
N SER A 86 -4.07 17.79 -54.75
CA SER A 86 -4.60 19.12 -54.53
C SER A 86 -6.14 19.17 -54.60
N ASP A 87 -6.73 20.01 -53.73
CA ASP A 87 -8.10 20.56 -53.77
C ASP A 87 -9.10 20.06 -52.70
N THR A 88 -8.71 19.11 -51.85
CA THR A 88 -9.46 18.76 -50.60
C THR A 88 -8.72 19.14 -49.30
N SER A 89 -7.56 19.77 -49.44
CA SER A 89 -6.47 19.78 -48.46
C SER A 89 -6.58 20.78 -47.29
N GLU A 90 -7.46 21.78 -47.31
CA GLU A 90 -7.45 22.81 -46.23
C GLU A 90 -8.34 22.46 -45.03
N ILE A 91 -9.47 21.80 -45.25
CA ILE A 91 -10.38 21.41 -44.16
C ILE A 91 -9.84 20.16 -43.45
N GLU A 92 -9.31 19.18 -44.18
CA GLU A 92 -8.71 17.97 -43.59
C GLU A 92 -7.41 18.26 -42.82
N VAL A 93 -6.56 19.16 -43.30
CA VAL A 93 -5.34 19.58 -42.58
C VAL A 93 -5.68 20.41 -41.33
N CYS A 94 -6.71 21.26 -41.40
CA CYS A 94 -7.18 22.01 -40.23
C CYS A 94 -7.79 21.07 -39.17
N MET A 95 -8.62 20.12 -39.58
CA MET A 95 -9.24 19.14 -38.67
C MET A 95 -8.20 18.16 -38.08
N THR A 96 -7.21 17.71 -38.85
CA THR A 96 -6.12 16.87 -38.33
C THR A 96 -5.21 17.63 -37.38
N PHE A 97 -4.94 18.93 -37.61
CA PHE A 97 -4.15 19.76 -36.70
C PHE A 97 -4.88 20.01 -35.38
N GLU A 98 -6.14 20.44 -35.42
CA GLU A 98 -6.99 20.60 -34.23
C GLU A 98 -7.13 19.29 -33.44
N MET A 99 -7.30 18.16 -34.14
CA MET A 99 -7.38 16.84 -33.51
C MET A 99 -6.03 16.39 -32.92
N CYS A 100 -4.90 16.62 -33.61
CA CYS A 100 -3.56 16.29 -33.12
C CYS A 100 -3.20 17.15 -31.90
N LEU A 101 -3.62 18.42 -31.88
CA LEU A 101 -3.54 19.27 -30.69
C LEU A 101 -4.45 18.75 -29.57
N CYS A 102 -5.64 18.26 -29.88
CA CYS A 102 -6.54 17.63 -28.91
C CYS A 102 -5.90 16.38 -28.30
N VAL A 103 -5.39 15.45 -29.10
CA VAL A 103 -4.67 14.24 -28.63
C VAL A 103 -3.45 14.61 -27.80
N ARG A 104 -2.65 15.58 -28.26
CA ARG A 104 -1.48 16.06 -27.51
C ARG A 104 -1.84 16.75 -26.19
N SER A 105 -2.91 17.55 -26.19
CA SER A 105 -3.40 18.19 -24.95
C SER A 105 -3.93 17.15 -23.98
N LEU A 106 -4.65 16.14 -24.49
CA LEU A 106 -5.16 15.03 -23.72
C LEU A 106 -4.00 14.24 -23.11
N GLN A 107 -2.98 13.90 -23.90
CA GLN A 107 -1.73 13.28 -23.46
C GLN A 107 -1.06 14.08 -22.33
N LEU A 108 -0.88 15.39 -22.52
CA LEU A 108 -0.31 16.27 -21.49
C LEU A 108 -1.16 16.31 -20.22
N THR A 109 -2.50 16.30 -20.33
CA THR A 109 -3.37 16.23 -19.15
C THR A 109 -3.28 14.89 -18.44
N TYR A 110 -3.10 13.78 -19.16
CA TYR A 110 -2.88 12.46 -18.57
C TYR A 110 -1.53 12.40 -17.86
N GLU A 111 -0.46 12.86 -18.49
CA GLU A 111 0.87 12.95 -17.89
C GLU A 111 0.84 13.83 -16.62
N ALA A 112 0.14 14.97 -16.66
CA ALA A 112 -0.02 15.83 -15.48
C ALA A 112 -0.81 15.16 -14.34
N LYS A 113 -1.91 14.45 -14.67
CA LYS A 113 -2.68 13.68 -13.69
C LYS A 113 -1.84 12.56 -13.08
N PHE A 114 -1.08 11.85 -13.90
CA PHE A 114 -0.20 10.77 -13.47
C PHE A 114 0.89 11.28 -12.52
N LEU A 115 1.57 12.37 -12.90
CA LEU A 115 2.56 13.02 -12.05
C LEU A 115 1.95 13.50 -10.72
N GLY A 116 0.72 14.02 -10.78
CA GLY A 116 -0.05 14.44 -9.60
C GLY A 116 -0.37 13.27 -8.67
N GLU A 117 -0.84 12.15 -9.19
CA GLU A 117 -1.11 10.94 -8.40
C GLU A 117 0.16 10.34 -7.79
N LEU A 118 1.26 10.27 -8.53
CA LEU A 118 2.56 9.82 -8.00
C LEU A 118 3.04 10.70 -6.86
N LYS A 119 2.96 12.02 -7.06
CA LYS A 119 3.32 13.01 -6.03
C LYS A 119 2.46 12.83 -4.78
N TRP A 120 1.14 12.71 -4.95
CA TRP A 120 0.21 12.48 -3.84
C TRP A 120 0.50 11.16 -3.10
N ARG A 121 0.78 10.06 -3.81
CA ARG A 121 1.16 8.78 -3.18
C ARG A 121 2.42 8.93 -2.34
N GLU A 122 3.43 9.60 -2.87
CA GLU A 122 4.69 9.82 -2.15
C GLU A 122 4.48 10.72 -0.93
N GLU A 123 3.70 11.80 -1.05
CA GLU A 123 3.30 12.65 0.07
C GLU A 123 2.56 11.86 1.16
N MET A 124 1.59 11.02 0.79
CA MET A 124 0.85 10.16 1.73
C MET A 124 1.77 9.15 2.43
N ARG A 125 2.73 8.57 1.69
CA ARG A 125 3.74 7.66 2.23
C ARG A 125 4.62 8.39 3.24
N GLN A 126 5.07 9.60 2.95
CA GLN A 126 5.88 10.39 3.88
C GLN A 126 5.09 10.77 5.13
N LEU A 127 3.83 11.19 4.97
CA LEU A 127 2.94 11.46 6.10
C LEU A 127 2.74 10.23 7.00
N PHE A 128 2.61 9.04 6.41
CA PHE A 128 2.54 7.79 7.18
C PHE A 128 3.83 7.54 7.96
N VAL A 129 4.99 7.59 7.31
CA VAL A 129 6.31 7.40 7.94
C VAL A 129 6.53 8.40 9.06
N GLN A 130 6.14 9.66 8.86
CA GLN A 130 6.26 10.71 9.86
C GLN A 130 5.36 10.43 11.08
N ARG A 131 4.11 10.03 10.86
CA ARG A 131 3.20 9.64 11.96
C ARG A 131 3.69 8.42 12.73
N VAL A 132 4.27 7.43 12.05
CA VAL A 132 4.87 6.27 12.71
C VAL A 132 6.04 6.70 13.59
N LYS A 133 6.96 7.53 13.06
CA LYS A 133 8.09 8.05 13.83
C LYS A 133 7.65 8.85 15.07
N GLU A 134 6.63 9.69 14.93
CA GLU A 134 6.07 10.46 16.04
C GLU A 134 5.49 9.54 17.13
N LYS A 135 4.70 8.53 16.73
CA LYS A 135 4.12 7.57 17.67
C LYS A 135 5.17 6.68 18.35
N GLU A 136 6.21 6.26 17.63
CA GLU A 136 7.34 5.54 18.22
C GLU A 136 8.12 6.40 19.23
N ALA A 137 8.30 7.69 18.94
CA ALA A 137 8.96 8.61 19.86
C ALA A 137 8.12 8.85 21.12
N GLU A 138 6.82 9.06 20.99
CA GLU A 138 5.88 9.17 22.12
C GLU A 138 5.94 7.94 23.03
N LEU A 139 5.90 6.73 22.44
CA LEU A 139 5.97 5.48 23.18
C LEU A 139 7.30 5.35 23.94
N LYS A 140 8.41 5.71 23.28
CA LYS A 140 9.76 5.66 23.87
C LYS A 140 9.91 6.66 25.03
N ASP A 141 9.27 7.82 24.97
CA ASP A 141 9.28 8.81 26.05
C ASP A 141 8.41 8.35 27.23
N ALA A 142 7.23 7.81 26.96
CA ALA A 142 6.37 7.23 27.97
C ALA A 142 7.07 6.09 28.74
N GLU A 143 7.79 5.21 28.03
CA GLU A 143 8.60 4.16 28.67
C GLU A 143 9.72 4.72 29.54
N ARG A 144 10.40 5.78 29.10
CA ARG A 144 11.46 6.43 29.90
C ARG A 144 10.92 7.04 31.19
N VAL A 145 9.78 7.74 31.12
CA VAL A 145 9.13 8.33 32.29
C VAL A 145 8.65 7.22 33.24
N GLY A 146 8.02 6.17 32.72
CA GLY A 146 7.57 5.03 33.53
C GLY A 146 8.71 4.34 34.28
N ARG A 147 9.86 4.11 33.60
CA ARG A 147 11.07 3.56 34.25
C ARG A 147 11.59 4.45 35.37
N PHE A 148 11.61 5.77 35.16
CA PHE A 148 12.08 6.72 36.16
C PHE A 148 11.16 6.77 37.39
N GLU A 149 9.83 6.75 37.18
CA GLU A 149 8.86 6.68 38.27
C GLU A 149 8.99 5.38 39.08
N GLN A 150 9.18 4.25 38.40
CA GLN A 150 9.40 2.96 39.04
C GLN A 150 10.66 2.98 39.94
N LEU A 151 11.76 3.55 39.42
CA LEU A 151 13.00 3.70 40.19
C LEU A 151 12.81 4.60 41.42
N LYS A 152 12.04 5.69 41.30
CA LYS A 152 11.71 6.58 42.42
C LYS A 152 10.91 5.87 43.51
N ARG A 153 9.95 5.00 43.15
CA ARG A 153 9.16 4.23 44.11
C ARG A 153 10.04 3.27 44.91
N LEU A 154 10.91 2.51 44.23
CA LEU A 154 11.87 1.61 44.87
C LEU A 154 12.78 2.37 45.85
N HIS A 155 13.34 3.50 45.43
CA HIS A 155 14.16 4.34 46.32
C HIS A 155 13.38 4.86 47.53
N ALA A 156 12.09 5.21 47.38
CA ALA A 156 11.27 5.67 48.49
C ALA A 156 10.95 4.53 49.49
N GLU A 157 10.65 3.34 48.98
CA GLU A 157 10.42 2.13 49.78
C GLU A 157 11.67 1.74 50.57
N GLU A 158 12.85 1.74 49.93
CA GLU A 158 14.12 1.46 50.60
C GLU A 158 14.44 2.48 51.70
N ARG A 159 14.21 3.78 51.45
CA ARG A 159 14.38 4.81 52.48
C ARG A 159 13.44 4.62 53.66
N GLY A 160 12.17 4.28 53.41
CA GLY A 160 11.19 3.97 54.44
C GLY A 160 11.61 2.78 55.29
N ALA A 161 12.03 1.68 54.65
CA ALA A 161 12.51 0.48 55.34
C ALA A 161 13.76 0.75 56.19
N LEU A 162 14.69 1.59 55.72
CA LEU A 162 15.86 2.00 56.50
C LEU A 162 15.48 2.88 57.70
N GLU A 163 14.51 3.80 57.54
CA GLU A 163 14.01 4.60 58.67
C GLU A 163 13.26 3.76 59.71
N GLU A 164 12.49 2.77 59.27
CA GLU A 164 11.81 1.83 60.17
C GLU A 164 12.84 1.01 60.95
N LYS A 165 13.83 0.41 60.28
CA LYS A 165 14.94 -0.28 60.94
C LYS A 165 15.67 0.63 61.93
N ARG A 166 15.92 1.91 61.57
CA ARG A 166 16.50 2.90 62.49
C ARG A 166 15.62 3.11 63.71
N ARG A 167 14.30 3.25 63.55
CA ARG A 167 13.34 3.39 64.66
C ARG A 167 13.25 2.16 65.55
N THR A 168 13.49 0.95 65.04
CA THR A 168 13.52 -0.28 65.85
C THR A 168 14.82 -0.45 66.62
N ILE A 169 15.92 0.16 66.17
CA ILE A 169 17.24 0.10 66.84
C ILE A 169 17.34 1.16 67.95
N VAL A 170 16.70 2.32 67.81
CA VAL A 170 16.73 3.43 68.79
C VAL A 170 16.15 3.10 70.20
N PRO A 171 15.16 2.22 70.41
CA PRO A 171 14.66 1.86 71.75
C PRO A 171 15.63 1.01 72.57
N LEU A 172 16.71 0.47 71.95
CA LEU A 172 17.75 -0.29 72.66
C LEU A 172 18.84 0.63 73.25
N GLY A 173 18.73 1.96 73.08
CA GLY A 173 19.68 2.95 73.59
C GLY A 173 19.38 3.51 74.99
N GLU A 174 18.21 3.21 75.59
CA GLU A 174 17.87 3.64 76.98
C GLU A 174 18.24 2.58 78.05
N PHE A 175 18.92 1.50 77.68
CA PHE A 175 19.47 0.50 78.61
C PHE A 175 21.00 0.56 78.60
N ASN A 176 21.58 1.65 79.09
CA ASN A 176 22.83 1.54 79.84
C ASN A 176 22.96 2.74 80.79
N GLN A 177 23.15 2.34 82.04
CA GLN A 177 23.31 3.09 83.27
C GLN A 177 24.62 3.88 83.29
#